data_AF-A0A7S3A257-F1
#
_entry.id   AF-A0A7S3A257-F1
#
_cell.length_a   1.000
_cell.length_b   1.000
_cell.length_c   1.000
_cell.angle_alpha   90.00
_cell.angle_beta   90.00
_cell.angle_gamma   90.00
#
_symmetry.space_group_name_H-M   'P 1'
#
loop_
_entity.id
_entity.type
_entity.pdbx_description
1 polymer ?
#
loop_
_entity_poly.entity_id
_entity_poly.type
_entity_poly.pdbx_seq_one_letter_code
_entity_poly.pdbx_strand_id
1 'polypeptide(L)'
;DEERAMILKEAASLKKLASDYLHPEDGIKSVDSCAFGRNYFTRPSGLDNCDVECEQILADAAALKKSAAEYAHPEVKVEIDSTCFGRNYFDRSSIDYEDVDEDECAAVLADTLALKKLATDYYHPEVG
;
A
#
# COMPACT_ATOMS: atom_id res chain seq x y z
N ASP A 1 -14.97 -57.74 -39.36
CA ASP A 1 -14.87 -57.71 -37.88
C ASP A 1 -13.78 -56.78 -37.36
N GLU A 2 -12.59 -56.77 -37.96
CA GLU A 2 -11.49 -55.88 -37.53
C GLU A 2 -11.82 -54.38 -37.63
N GLU A 3 -12.46 -53.93 -38.70
CA GLU A 3 -12.87 -52.52 -38.84
C GLU A 3 -13.85 -52.08 -37.76
N ARG A 4 -14.83 -52.95 -37.41
CA ARG A 4 -15.76 -52.68 -36.31
C ARG A 4 -15.03 -52.60 -34.98
N ALA A 5 -14.03 -53.45 -34.75
CA ALA A 5 -13.21 -53.40 -33.54
C ALA A 5 -12.37 -52.12 -33.48
N MET A 6 -11.81 -51.66 -34.61
CA MET A 6 -11.07 -50.39 -34.68
C MET A 6 -11.98 -49.19 -34.40
N ILE A 7 -13.15 -49.12 -35.04
CA ILE A 7 -14.12 -48.04 -34.85
C ILE A 7 -14.57 -47.96 -33.39
N LEU A 8 -14.85 -49.09 -32.74
CA LEU A 8 -15.24 -49.12 -31.33
C LEU A 8 -14.10 -48.68 -30.41
N LYS A 9 -12.86 -49.05 -30.72
CA LYS A 9 -11.67 -48.63 -29.96
C LYS A 9 -11.45 -47.11 -30.08
N GLU A 10 -11.61 -46.56 -31.28
CA GLU A 10 -11.52 -45.12 -31.52
C GLU A 10 -12.65 -44.33 -30.86
N ALA A 11 -13.89 -44.83 -30.92
CA ALA A 11 -15.02 -44.22 -30.23
C ALA A 11 -14.79 -44.17 -28.70
N ALA A 12 -14.20 -45.23 -28.13
CA ALA A 12 -13.85 -45.28 -26.71
C ALA A 12 -12.75 -44.27 -26.34
N SER A 13 -11.71 -44.11 -27.18
CA SER A 13 -10.64 -43.13 -26.93
C SER A 13 -11.15 -41.69 -27.02
N LEU A 14 -12.00 -41.38 -28.00
CA LEU A 14 -12.62 -40.06 -28.14
C LEU A 14 -13.55 -39.73 -26.97
N LYS A 15 -14.35 -40.69 -26.50
CA LYS A 15 -15.22 -40.49 -25.33
C LYS A 15 -14.40 -40.20 -24.06
N LYS A 16 -13.27 -40.88 -23.89
CA LYS A 16 -12.36 -40.63 -22.77
C LYS A 16 -11.77 -39.22 -22.85
N LEU A 17 -11.23 -38.82 -24.00
CA LEU A 17 -10.71 -37.46 -24.21
C LEU A 17 -11.75 -36.39 -23.90
N ALA A 18 -12.99 -36.54 -24.39
CA ALA A 18 -14.06 -35.59 -24.10
C ALA A 18 -14.35 -35.45 -22.60
N SER A 19 -14.26 -36.56 -21.85
CA SER A 19 -14.48 -36.54 -20.40
C SER A 19 -13.30 -35.88 -19.67
N ASP A 20 -12.07 -36.20 -20.07
CA ASP A 20 -10.84 -35.63 -19.50
C ASP A 20 -10.78 -34.09 -19.71
N TYR A 21 -11.27 -33.58 -20.84
CA TYR A 21 -11.36 -32.13 -21.10
C TYR A 21 -12.51 -31.44 -20.35
N LEU A 22 -13.59 -32.15 -20.06
CA LEU A 22 -14.73 -31.60 -19.33
C LEU A 22 -14.45 -31.50 -17.83
N HIS A 23 -13.59 -32.39 -17.31
CA HIS A 23 -13.25 -32.52 -15.89
C HIS A 23 -11.75 -32.34 -15.64
N PRO A 24 -11.19 -31.12 -15.81
CA PRO A 24 -9.77 -30.87 -15.54
C PRO A 24 -9.38 -31.08 -14.08
N GLU A 25 -10.34 -31.10 -13.15
CA GLU A 25 -10.16 -31.42 -11.74
C GLU A 25 -9.79 -32.89 -11.49
N ASP A 26 -10.18 -33.79 -12.39
CA ASP A 26 -9.84 -35.20 -12.30
C ASP A 26 -8.39 -35.40 -12.77
N GLY A 27 -7.46 -35.45 -11.80
CA GLY A 27 -6.05 -35.65 -12.09
C GLY A 27 -5.75 -36.93 -12.90
N ILE A 28 -4.63 -36.92 -13.62
CA ILE A 28 -4.19 -38.05 -14.44
C ILE A 28 -3.82 -39.24 -13.55
N LYS A 29 -4.67 -40.28 -13.52
CA LYS A 29 -4.50 -41.46 -12.63
C LYS A 29 -3.44 -42.45 -13.10
N SER A 30 -3.19 -42.50 -14.40
CA SER A 30 -2.15 -43.36 -14.98
C SER A 30 -1.62 -42.73 -16.25
N VAL A 31 -0.30 -42.68 -16.36
CA VAL A 31 0.41 -42.32 -17.59
C VAL A 31 1.28 -43.51 -17.99
N ASP A 32 1.48 -43.72 -19.29
CA ASP A 32 2.44 -44.72 -19.76
C ASP A 32 3.83 -44.39 -19.20
N SER A 33 4.53 -45.38 -18.65
CA SER A 33 5.90 -45.24 -18.15
C SER A 33 6.88 -44.78 -19.23
N CYS A 34 6.55 -44.98 -20.51
CA CYS A 34 7.31 -44.47 -21.66
C CYS A 34 6.83 -43.11 -22.19
N ALA A 35 5.84 -42.48 -21.55
CA ALA A 35 5.41 -41.12 -21.90
C ALA A 35 6.42 -40.09 -21.37
N PHE A 36 7.56 -40.00 -22.05
CA PHE A 36 8.55 -38.96 -21.79
C PHE A 36 8.07 -37.63 -22.39
N GLY A 37 7.37 -36.85 -21.58
CA GLY A 37 6.99 -35.47 -21.91
C GLY A 37 8.10 -34.49 -21.57
N ARG A 38 8.17 -33.37 -22.31
CA ARG A 38 8.88 -32.18 -21.81
C ARG A 38 8.13 -31.68 -20.58
N ASN A 39 8.76 -31.75 -19.41
CA ASN A 39 8.18 -31.17 -18.20
C ASN A 39 8.33 -29.64 -18.28
N TYR A 40 7.22 -28.95 -18.51
CA TYR A 40 7.17 -27.48 -18.55
C TYR A 40 7.00 -26.84 -17.16
N PHE A 41 6.59 -27.62 -16.15
CA PHE A 41 6.34 -27.14 -14.80
C PHE A 41 7.59 -27.14 -13.91
N THR A 42 8.57 -28.01 -14.21
CA THR A 42 9.82 -28.13 -13.44
C THR A 42 11.05 -27.78 -14.29
N ARG A 43 10.88 -27.00 -15.36
CA ARG A 43 11.97 -26.71 -16.28
C ARG A 43 12.91 -25.69 -15.63
N PRO A 44 14.22 -25.98 -15.47
CA PRO A 44 15.18 -25.02 -14.92
C PRO A 44 15.31 -23.73 -15.74
N SER A 45 14.86 -23.76 -17.00
CA SER A 45 14.84 -22.60 -17.91
C SER A 45 13.55 -21.78 -17.83
N GLY A 46 12.57 -22.19 -17.03
CA GLY A 46 11.46 -21.34 -16.63
C GLY A 46 12.00 -20.42 -15.57
N LEU A 47 12.53 -19.27 -16.02
CA LEU A 47 13.21 -18.30 -15.20
C LEU A 47 12.40 -17.99 -13.93
N ASP A 48 13.01 -18.18 -12.76
CA ASP A 48 12.59 -17.67 -11.44
C ASP A 48 12.59 -16.13 -11.47
N ASN A 49 11.81 -15.50 -12.36
CA ASN A 49 11.58 -14.06 -12.33
C ASN A 49 10.85 -13.65 -11.04
N CYS A 50 10.28 -14.63 -10.33
CA CYS A 50 9.71 -14.44 -9.01
C CYS A 50 10.75 -13.83 -8.05
N ASP A 51 12.02 -14.23 -8.07
CA ASP A 51 12.96 -13.76 -7.04
C ASP A 51 13.27 -12.25 -7.17
N VAL A 52 13.53 -11.77 -8.40
CA VAL A 52 13.85 -10.36 -8.64
C VAL A 52 12.62 -9.46 -8.51
N GLU A 53 11.45 -9.89 -9.02
CA GLU A 53 10.21 -9.14 -8.83
C GLU A 53 9.75 -9.17 -7.37
N CYS A 54 9.92 -10.28 -6.64
CA CYS A 54 9.61 -10.35 -5.22
C CYS A 54 10.48 -9.40 -4.40
N GLU A 55 11.79 -9.33 -4.68
CA GLU A 55 12.67 -8.36 -4.02
C GLU A 55 12.23 -6.92 -4.27
N GLN A 56 11.87 -6.57 -5.52
CA GLN A 56 11.37 -5.25 -5.86
C GLN A 56 10.02 -4.94 -5.20
N ILE A 57 9.07 -5.86 -5.23
CA ILE A 57 7.75 -5.71 -4.61
C ILE A 57 7.89 -5.54 -3.09
N LEU A 58 8.79 -6.28 -2.44
CA LEU A 58 9.05 -6.14 -1.01
C LEU A 58 9.70 -4.79 -0.67
N ALA A 59 10.63 -4.32 -1.50
CA ALA A 59 11.23 -3.00 -1.35
C ALA A 59 10.18 -1.88 -1.49
N ASP A 60 9.32 -1.96 -2.50
CA ASP A 60 8.25 -0.99 -2.73
C ASP A 60 7.21 -1.01 -1.60
N ALA A 61 6.83 -2.19 -1.10
CA ALA A 61 5.92 -2.34 0.02
C ALA A 61 6.49 -1.72 1.31
N ALA A 62 7.79 -1.89 1.56
CA ALA A 62 8.47 -1.27 2.70
C ALA A 62 8.48 0.26 2.58
N ALA A 63 8.77 0.80 1.39
CA ALA A 63 8.76 2.24 1.13
C ALA A 63 7.36 2.85 1.33
N LEU A 64 6.31 2.21 0.80
CA LEU A 64 4.92 2.64 0.96
C LEU A 64 4.45 2.59 2.42
N LYS A 65 4.85 1.55 3.16
CA LYS A 65 4.51 1.46 4.59
C LYS A 65 5.14 2.59 5.38
N LYS A 66 6.38 2.96 5.05
CA LYS A 66 7.08 4.08 5.70
C LYS A 66 6.37 5.40 5.41
N SER A 67 6.06 5.70 4.15
CA SER A 67 5.38 6.95 3.79
C SER A 67 3.97 7.06 4.37
N ALA A 68 3.23 5.95 4.44
CA ALA A 68 1.91 5.93 5.09
C ALA A 68 2.00 6.24 6.59
N ALA A 69 3.02 5.71 7.29
CA ALA A 69 3.24 6.01 8.70
C ALA A 69 3.65 7.47 8.92
N GLU A 70 4.55 8.01 8.10
CA GLU A 70 4.96 9.41 8.12
C GLU A 70 3.77 10.36 7.88
N TYR A 71 2.88 10.02 6.95
CA TYR A 71 1.69 10.82 6.66
C TYR A 71 0.62 10.74 7.75
N ALA A 72 0.42 9.57 8.34
CA ALA A 72 -0.55 9.37 9.41
C ALA A 72 -0.14 10.03 10.75
N HIS A 73 1.17 10.25 10.94
CA HIS A 73 1.74 10.78 12.18
C HIS A 73 2.62 12.02 11.94
N PRO A 74 2.03 13.17 11.56
CA PRO A 74 2.78 14.41 11.35
C PRO A 74 3.45 14.94 12.63
N GLU A 75 3.05 14.47 13.80
CA GLU A 75 3.68 14.78 15.09
C GLU A 75 5.05 14.11 15.29
N VAL A 76 5.37 13.07 14.52
CA VAL A 76 6.66 12.37 14.60
C VAL A 76 7.73 13.19 13.89
N LYS A 77 8.83 13.44 14.59
CA LYS A 77 9.94 14.24 14.05
C LYS A 77 10.56 13.53 12.84
N VAL A 78 10.80 14.29 11.78
CA VAL A 78 11.53 13.83 10.62
C VAL A 78 12.98 13.60 11.01
N GLU A 79 13.49 12.39 10.81
CA GLU A 79 14.92 12.12 10.92
C GLU A 79 15.62 12.74 9.72
N ILE A 80 16.42 13.77 9.98
CA ILE A 80 17.20 14.48 8.98
C ILE A 80 18.65 14.02 9.12
N ASP A 81 19.29 13.67 8.00
CA ASP A 81 20.72 13.37 8.01
C ASP A 81 21.52 14.60 8.47
N SER A 82 22.46 14.38 9.40
CA SER A 82 23.33 15.42 9.96
C SER A 82 24.18 16.15 8.91
N THR A 83 24.40 15.55 7.73
CA THR A 83 25.10 16.19 6.61
C THR A 83 24.17 16.97 5.68
N CYS A 84 22.86 16.89 5.90
CA CYS A 84 21.86 17.67 5.19
C CYS A 84 21.83 19.09 5.77
N PHE A 85 22.76 19.94 5.31
CA PHE A 85 22.81 21.36 5.63
C PHE A 85 21.70 22.13 4.87
N GLY A 86 20.44 21.83 5.17
CA GLY A 86 19.29 22.59 4.73
C GLY A 86 19.04 23.77 5.68
N ARG A 87 18.53 24.89 5.15
CA ARG A 87 18.02 25.98 5.98
C ARG A 87 16.84 25.45 6.80
N ASN A 88 17.06 25.18 8.07
CA ASN A 88 15.99 24.80 9.00
C ASN A 88 15.22 26.07 9.39
N TYR A 89 13.99 26.19 8.89
CA TYR A 89 13.11 27.33 9.18
C TYR A 89 12.29 27.12 10.47
N PHE A 90 12.26 25.91 11.02
CA PHE A 90 11.50 25.56 12.23
C PHE A 90 12.32 25.78 13.51
N ASP A 91 13.63 25.51 13.45
CA ASP A 91 14.60 25.73 14.54
C ASP A 91 15.35 27.06 14.39
N ARG A 92 14.84 27.99 13.58
CA ARG A 92 15.47 29.29 13.38
C ARG A 92 15.35 30.10 14.69
N SER A 93 16.38 30.02 15.54
CA SER A 93 16.53 30.87 16.74
C SER A 93 16.59 32.37 16.43
N SER A 94 16.59 32.77 15.15
CA SER A 94 16.59 34.15 14.71
C SER A 94 15.22 34.61 14.20
N ILE A 95 14.12 34.02 14.67
CA ILE A 95 12.89 34.81 14.82
C ILE A 95 13.11 35.63 16.09
N ASP A 96 13.80 36.74 15.90
CA ASP A 96 13.77 37.80 16.88
C ASP A 96 12.30 38.23 16.95
N TYR A 97 11.63 37.94 18.07
CA TYR A 97 10.35 38.59 18.42
C TYR A 97 10.57 40.08 18.75
N GLU A 98 11.60 40.72 18.19
CA GLU A 98 11.98 42.11 18.41
C GLU A 98 10.99 43.09 17.75
N ASP A 99 10.03 42.59 16.95
CA ASP A 99 8.96 43.38 16.35
C ASP A 99 7.57 43.07 16.96
N VAL A 100 7.51 42.52 18.18
CA VAL A 100 6.25 42.53 18.94
C VAL A 100 6.14 43.90 19.59
N ASP A 101 5.40 44.81 18.95
CA ASP A 101 5.05 46.09 19.55
C ASP A 101 4.22 45.82 20.82
N GLU A 102 4.85 45.99 21.99
CA GLU A 102 4.22 45.75 23.29
C GLU A 102 2.96 46.61 23.47
N ASP A 103 2.92 47.80 22.85
CA ASP A 103 1.76 48.68 22.89
C ASP A 103 0.62 48.11 22.03
N GLU A 104 0.92 47.53 20.87
CA GLU A 104 -0.08 46.83 20.04
C GLU A 104 -0.62 45.59 20.75
N CYS A 105 0.24 44.80 21.40
CA CYS A 105 -0.18 43.66 22.21
C CYS A 105 -1.07 44.09 23.39
N ALA A 106 -0.71 45.16 24.09
CA ALA A 106 -1.51 45.70 25.18
C ALA A 106 -2.89 46.21 24.68
N ALA A 107 -2.92 46.86 23.52
CA ALA A 107 -4.16 47.33 22.90
C ALA A 107 -5.09 46.18 22.52
N VAL A 108 -4.56 45.13 21.86
CA VAL A 108 -5.35 43.94 21.49
C VAL A 108 -5.90 43.24 22.74
N LEU A 109 -5.10 43.12 23.81
CA LEU A 109 -5.56 42.54 25.07
C LEU A 109 -6.67 43.38 25.72
N ALA A 110 -6.54 44.71 25.74
CA ALA A 110 -7.57 45.60 26.27
C ALA A 110 -8.89 45.48 25.49
N ASP A 111 -8.82 45.45 24.16
CA ASP A 111 -10.00 45.28 23.29
C ASP A 111 -10.68 43.93 23.52
N THR A 112 -9.89 42.85 23.66
CA THR A 112 -10.47 41.52 23.93
C THR A 112 -11.18 41.45 25.28
N LEU A 113 -10.67 42.14 26.30
CA LEU A 113 -11.33 42.25 27.61
C LEU A 113 -12.62 43.06 27.53
N ALA A 114 -12.61 44.17 26.79
CA ALA A 114 -13.81 44.98 26.57
C ALA A 114 -14.89 44.20 25.82
N LEU A 115 -14.52 43.48 24.75
CA LEU A 115 -15.43 42.62 23.99
C LEU A 115 -15.97 41.47 24.83
N LYS A 116 -15.12 40.85 25.67
CA LYS A 116 -15.55 39.80 26.59
C LYS A 116 -16.58 40.33 27.58
N LYS A 117 -16.35 41.51 28.14
CA LYS A 117 -17.31 42.17 29.05
C LYS A 117 -18.63 42.49 28.34
N LEU A 118 -18.56 43.07 27.14
CA LEU A 118 -19.76 43.37 26.36
C LEU A 118 -20.56 42.10 26.02
N ALA A 119 -19.87 41.02 25.66
CA ALA A 119 -20.51 39.72 25.45
C ALA A 119 -21.18 39.20 26.73
N THR A 120 -20.50 39.26 27.89
CA THR A 120 -21.12 38.84 29.15
C THR A 120 -22.33 39.67 29.52
N ASP A 121 -22.25 40.99 29.35
CA ASP A 121 -23.34 41.94 29.65
C ASP A 121 -24.53 41.73 28.70
N TYR A 122 -24.27 41.42 27.43
CA TYR A 122 -25.31 41.07 26.44
C TYR A 122 -26.03 39.76 26.78
N TYR A 123 -25.29 38.73 27.21
CA TYR A 123 -25.86 37.44 27.56
C TYR A 123 -26.50 37.40 28.97
N HIS A 124 -26.18 38.36 29.85
CA HIS A 124 -26.68 38.42 31.22
C HIS A 124 -27.17 39.84 31.57
N PRO A 125 -28.23 40.34 30.91
CA PRO A 125 -28.76 41.67 31.16
C PRO A 125 -29.28 41.85 32.60
N GLU A 126 -29.52 40.76 33.34
CA GLU A 126 -29.93 40.77 34.74
C GLU A 126 -28.81 41.08 35.76
N VAL A 127 -27.54 41.17 35.33
CA VAL A 127 -26.37 41.41 36.21
C VAL A 127 -25.89 42.88 36.15
N GLY A 128 -26.54 43.74 35.36
CA GLY A 128 -26.22 45.17 35.17
C GLY A 128 -27.01 46.13 36.06
#